data_AF-A0A2D6RIS6-F1
#
_entry.id   AF-A0A2D6RIS6-F1
#
_cell.length_a   1.000
_cell.length_b   1.000
_cell.length_c   1.000
_cell.angle_alpha   90.00
_cell.angle_beta   90.00
_cell.angle_gamma   90.00
#
_symmetry.space_group_name_H-M   'P 1'
#
loop_
_entity.id
_entity.type
_entity.pdbx_description
1 polymer ?
#
loop_
_entity_poly.entity_id
_entity_poly.type
_entity_poly.pdbx_seq_one_letter_code
_entity_poly.pdbx_strand_id
1 'polypeptide(L)'
;MKTSKSNSPEPDPLIVARESISNPNTRCQSRRESSGNSRSRLTDRSNSTLAQFFEHAIKKLQHIQVTRHCVYCHQSHSGHSAICEHCLSLIPQFDYHKIEGDLLNRPEIFKLFPRAKFDRLLAITPHQYPLNLWLTQLKYTGSLTYLTHISALITEHLKRLAKVSSSSVTAPDYLVPVPIFIKKWQRRGFNQSYLIAQQLARYFDMPVDNDVIFRVKQNVA
;
A
#
# COMPACT_ATOMS: atom_id res chain seq x y z
N MET A 1 -42.52 -24.43 -25.11
CA MET A 1 -42.79 -23.20 -25.88
C MET A 1 -41.50 -22.42 -26.04
N LYS A 2 -41.14 -22.12 -27.29
CA LYS A 2 -40.00 -21.30 -27.70
C LYS A 2 -40.39 -19.82 -27.60
N THR A 3 -39.53 -18.98 -27.04
CA THR A 3 -39.36 -17.54 -27.31
C THR A 3 -38.09 -17.10 -26.56
N SER A 4 -37.20 -16.21 -26.99
CA SER A 4 -36.90 -15.55 -28.26
C SER A 4 -35.58 -14.80 -28.01
N LYS A 5 -34.62 -14.94 -28.93
CA LYS A 5 -33.38 -14.15 -28.98
C LYS A 5 -33.73 -12.65 -29.16
N SER A 6 -32.99 -11.78 -28.47
CA SER A 6 -32.77 -10.39 -28.91
C SER A 6 -31.29 -10.05 -28.77
N ASN A 7 -30.64 -9.91 -29.94
CA ASN A 7 -29.32 -9.31 -30.13
C ASN A 7 -29.42 -7.79 -30.00
N SER A 8 -28.34 -7.15 -29.51
CA SER A 8 -27.67 -5.91 -30.01
C SER A 8 -26.92 -5.20 -28.86
N PRO A 9 -25.91 -4.36 -29.13
CA PRO A 9 -24.62 -4.64 -29.79
C PRO A 9 -23.43 -4.47 -28.81
N GLU A 10 -22.28 -5.08 -29.13
CA GLU A 10 -21.01 -4.87 -28.42
C GLU A 10 -20.49 -3.43 -28.62
N PRO A 11 -19.92 -2.78 -27.58
CA PRO A 11 -19.02 -1.65 -27.78
C PRO A 11 -17.55 -2.11 -27.77
N ASP A 12 -16.83 -1.64 -28.80
CA ASP A 12 -15.40 -1.76 -29.03
C ASP A 12 -14.52 -1.50 -27.78
N PRO A 13 -13.42 -2.26 -27.59
CA PRO A 13 -12.42 -1.94 -26.58
C PRO A 13 -11.54 -0.78 -27.04
N LEU A 14 -11.76 0.40 -26.45
CA LEU A 14 -10.88 1.55 -26.63
C LEU A 14 -9.46 1.25 -26.13
N ILE A 15 -8.55 1.55 -27.03
CA ILE A 15 -7.11 1.35 -27.06
C ILE A 15 -6.39 1.95 -25.83
N VAL A 16 -5.42 1.16 -25.38
CA VAL A 16 -4.38 1.42 -24.37
C VAL A 16 -3.59 2.70 -24.67
N ALA A 17 -3.45 3.58 -23.68
CA ALA A 17 -2.37 4.57 -23.63
C ALA A 17 -1.48 4.28 -22.42
N ARG A 18 -0.31 3.69 -22.69
CA ARG A 18 0.84 3.59 -21.78
C ARG A 18 1.60 4.92 -21.86
N GLU A 19 1.55 5.74 -20.82
CA GLU A 19 2.49 6.86 -20.69
C GLU A 19 3.74 6.42 -19.93
N SER A 20 4.86 6.50 -20.65
CA SER A 20 6.21 6.20 -20.21
C SER A 20 6.84 7.53 -19.79
N ILE A 21 7.03 7.77 -18.50
CA ILE A 21 7.75 8.96 -18.04
C ILE A 21 9.24 8.65 -18.10
N SER A 22 9.87 9.27 -19.09
CA SER A 22 11.30 9.28 -19.36
C SER A 22 12.05 10.15 -18.35
N ASN A 23 13.22 9.67 -17.95
CA ASN A 23 14.19 10.32 -17.09
C ASN A 23 15.10 11.23 -17.95
N PRO A 24 15.20 12.55 -17.72
CA PRO A 24 16.10 13.40 -18.48
C PRO A 24 17.51 13.37 -17.87
N ASN A 25 18.41 12.75 -18.61
CA ASN A 25 19.85 12.77 -18.39
C ASN A 25 20.46 14.11 -18.85
N THR A 26 21.39 14.62 -18.04
CA THR A 26 22.71 15.18 -18.44
C THR A 26 22.82 16.28 -19.51
N ARG A 27 23.65 17.28 -19.15
CA ARG A 27 24.76 17.87 -19.95
C ARG A 27 24.55 19.31 -20.41
N CYS A 28 25.37 20.21 -19.84
CA CYS A 28 25.90 21.35 -20.57
C CYS A 28 27.37 21.56 -20.17
N GLN A 29 28.27 21.37 -21.13
CA GLN A 29 29.69 21.74 -21.08
C GLN A 29 29.91 22.94 -22.00
N SER A 30 30.48 24.02 -21.47
CA SER A 30 31.38 24.99 -22.12
C SER A 30 31.88 25.91 -20.97
N ARG A 31 33.08 26.48 -20.88
CA ARG A 31 34.13 26.87 -21.83
C ARG A 31 35.43 27.12 -21.01
N ARG A 32 36.60 27.05 -21.65
CA ARG A 32 37.93 27.34 -21.09
C ARG A 32 38.24 28.85 -21.06
N GLU A 33 39.35 29.16 -20.39
CA GLU A 33 40.20 30.37 -20.40
C GLU A 33 39.92 31.42 -19.31
N SER A 34 40.87 32.02 -18.59
CA SER A 34 42.29 31.75 -18.28
C SER A 34 42.75 32.79 -17.24
N SER A 35 43.57 32.35 -16.28
CA SER A 35 44.66 33.07 -15.59
C SER A 35 44.50 34.55 -15.16
N GLY A 36 44.60 34.78 -13.84
CA GLY A 36 44.91 36.08 -13.23
C GLY A 36 45.19 35.92 -11.74
N ASN A 37 46.46 35.83 -11.37
CA ASN A 37 46.97 35.68 -10.00
C ASN A 37 47.03 37.04 -9.29
N SER A 38 46.40 37.17 -8.12
CA SER A 38 46.87 38.11 -7.09
C SER A 38 46.33 37.72 -5.71
N ARG A 39 47.26 37.37 -4.82
CA ARG A 39 47.08 37.18 -3.39
C ARG A 39 46.43 38.42 -2.75
N SER A 40 45.36 38.20 -1.99
CA SER A 40 45.07 38.99 -0.80
C SER A 40 44.46 38.10 0.28
N ARG A 41 45.18 37.92 1.39
CA ARG A 41 44.63 37.47 2.66
C ARG A 41 43.55 38.47 3.07
N LEU A 42 42.29 38.06 3.08
CA LEU A 42 41.28 38.65 3.93
C LEU A 42 40.57 37.50 4.65
N THR A 43 40.85 37.51 5.94
CA THR A 43 40.25 36.73 7.01
C THR A 43 38.73 36.77 6.95
N ASP A 44 38.12 35.57 6.95
CA ASP A 44 37.15 35.15 7.96
C ASP A 44 36.30 36.26 8.59
N ARG A 45 35.04 36.39 8.13
CA ARG A 45 33.86 36.92 8.87
C ARG A 45 32.69 37.20 7.91
N SER A 46 31.94 36.16 7.51
CA SER A 46 30.55 36.32 7.02
C SER A 46 29.80 35.01 6.71
N ASN A 47 30.38 33.83 6.97
CA ASN A 47 29.67 32.56 6.75
C ASN A 47 28.89 32.06 7.99
N SER A 48 28.99 32.74 9.13
CA SER A 48 28.28 32.32 10.34
C SER A 48 26.79 32.60 10.27
N THR A 49 26.34 33.71 9.67
CA THR A 49 24.92 34.09 9.71
C THR A 49 24.04 33.22 8.83
N LEU A 50 24.43 32.94 7.58
CA LEU A 50 23.63 32.08 6.70
C LEU A 50 23.58 30.63 7.20
N ALA A 51 24.72 30.08 7.61
CA ALA A 51 24.78 28.74 8.20
C ALA A 51 23.97 28.68 9.51
N GLN A 52 24.05 29.70 10.37
CA GLN A 52 23.22 29.79 11.58
C GLN A 52 21.74 29.96 11.27
N PHE A 53 21.36 30.70 10.21
CA PHE A 53 19.99 30.83 9.76
C PHE A 53 19.44 29.50 9.23
N PHE A 54 20.22 28.75 8.45
CA PHE A 54 19.83 27.42 7.98
C PHE A 54 19.73 26.42 9.13
N GLU A 55 20.68 26.40 10.06
CA GLU A 55 20.62 25.59 11.28
C GLU A 55 19.42 25.93 12.15
N HIS A 56 19.11 27.22 12.32
CA HIS A 56 17.97 27.67 13.11
C HIS A 56 16.64 27.37 12.40
N ALA A 57 16.58 27.52 11.07
CA ALA A 57 15.41 27.15 10.26
C ALA A 57 15.20 25.63 10.27
N ILE A 58 16.25 24.81 10.14
CA ILE A 58 16.19 23.35 10.25
C ILE A 58 15.73 22.94 11.65
N LYS A 59 16.27 23.53 12.73
CA LYS A 59 15.77 23.30 14.11
C LYS A 59 14.31 23.71 14.29
N LYS A 60 13.86 24.78 13.64
CA LYS A 60 12.45 25.22 13.69
C LYS A 60 11.53 24.29 12.88
N LEU A 61 12.03 23.74 11.77
CA LEU A 61 11.35 22.72 10.96
C LEU A 61 11.31 21.34 11.67
N GLN A 62 12.32 21.00 12.48
CA GLN A 62 12.36 19.78 13.30
C GLN A 62 11.23 19.70 14.34
N HIS A 63 10.68 20.86 14.74
CA HIS A 63 9.54 20.95 15.66
C HIS A 63 8.18 21.16 14.97
N ILE A 64 8.12 21.13 13.63
CA ILE A 64 6.83 21.07 12.93
C ILE A 64 6.24 19.69 13.20
N GLN A 65 5.37 19.61 14.20
CA GLN A 65 4.45 18.50 14.33
C GLN A 65 3.58 18.47 13.07
N VAL A 66 3.93 17.60 12.14
CA VAL A 66 3.06 17.25 11.02
C VAL A 66 1.86 16.54 11.65
N THR A 67 0.82 17.30 12.00
CA THR A 67 -0.46 16.76 12.47
C THR A 67 -1.02 15.90 11.36
N ARG A 68 -1.02 14.58 11.57
CA ARG A 68 -1.63 13.62 10.66
C ARG A 68 -3.07 13.41 11.08
N HIS A 69 -3.96 13.31 10.09
CA HIS A 69 -5.35 12.98 10.32
C HIS A 69 -5.52 11.48 10.17
N CYS A 70 -6.22 10.87 11.13
CA CYS A 70 -6.59 9.45 11.05
C CYS A 70 -7.46 9.23 9.81
N VAL A 71 -7.14 8.22 9.00
CA VAL A 71 -7.93 7.93 7.79
C VAL A 71 -9.37 7.52 8.09
N TYR A 72 -9.70 7.15 9.35
CA TYR A 72 -11.02 6.64 9.76
C TYR A 72 -11.89 7.70 10.43
N CYS A 73 -11.39 8.30 11.51
CA CYS A 73 -12.16 9.30 12.26
C CYS A 73 -11.87 10.74 11.83
N HIS A 74 -10.91 10.95 10.93
CA HIS A 74 -10.45 12.26 10.46
C HIS A 74 -9.96 13.21 11.57
N GLN A 75 -9.73 12.71 12.79
CA GLN A 75 -9.16 13.50 13.88
C GLN A 75 -7.63 13.53 13.75
N SER A 76 -7.04 14.66 14.14
CA SER A 76 -5.60 14.81 14.25
C SER A 76 -5.02 13.91 15.34
N HIS A 77 -3.86 13.30 15.09
CA HIS A 77 -3.11 12.54 16.08
C HIS A 77 -1.60 12.66 15.86
N SER A 78 -0.83 12.51 16.94
CA SER A 78 0.64 12.66 16.95
C SER A 78 1.39 11.42 16.46
N GLY A 79 0.67 10.39 16.01
CA GLY A 79 1.25 9.10 15.62
C GLY A 79 1.79 9.09 14.19
N HIS A 80 2.73 8.18 13.91
CA HIS A 80 3.24 7.99 12.56
C HIS A 80 2.37 7.09 11.67
N SER A 81 1.39 6.39 12.25
CA SER A 81 0.44 5.54 11.52
C SER A 81 -0.59 6.37 10.76
N ALA A 82 -1.25 5.76 9.77
CA ALA A 82 -2.39 6.35 9.09
C ALA A 82 -3.69 6.23 9.92
N ILE A 83 -3.73 5.31 10.89
CA ILE A 83 -4.89 5.07 11.77
C ILE A 83 -4.47 5.40 13.19
N CYS A 84 -5.28 6.17 13.91
CA CYS A 84 -5.02 6.46 15.32
C CYS A 84 -5.25 5.22 16.20
N GLU A 85 -4.59 5.17 17.35
CA GLU A 85 -4.67 4.03 18.27
C GLU A 85 -6.10 3.74 18.73
N HIS A 86 -6.91 4.79 18.96
CA HIS A 86 -8.31 4.65 19.33
C HIS A 86 -9.14 3.93 18.24
N CYS A 87 -9.03 4.35 16.98
CA CYS A 87 -9.74 3.65 15.89
C CYS A 87 -9.25 2.22 15.72
N LEU A 88 -7.95 1.98 15.90
CA LEU A 88 -7.35 0.66 15.78
C LEU A 88 -7.81 -0.29 16.90
N SER A 89 -8.02 0.22 18.12
CA SER A 89 -8.50 -0.57 19.26
C SER A 89 -9.96 -1.01 19.14
N LEU A 90 -10.77 -0.28 18.35
CA LEU A 90 -12.16 -0.65 18.07
C LEU A 90 -12.29 -1.80 17.06
N ILE A 91 -11.20 -2.14 16.36
CA ILE A 91 -11.20 -3.21 15.37
C ILE A 91 -10.84 -4.52 16.08
N PRO A 92 -11.65 -5.58 15.94
CA PRO A 92 -11.34 -6.90 16.48
C PRO A 92 -10.00 -7.40 15.95
N GLN A 93 -9.11 -7.89 16.80
CA GLN A 93 -7.77 -8.35 16.38
C GLN A 93 -7.55 -9.80 16.78
N PHE A 94 -6.78 -10.51 15.96
CA PHE A 94 -6.23 -11.80 16.39
C PHE A 94 -5.05 -11.57 17.32
N ASP A 95 -4.97 -12.39 18.37
CA ASP A 95 -3.81 -12.42 19.25
C ASP A 95 -2.70 -13.25 18.59
N TYR A 96 -1.82 -12.57 17.86
CA TYR A 96 -0.72 -13.18 17.13
C TYR A 96 0.46 -13.60 18.02
N HIS A 97 0.55 -13.11 19.25
CA HIS A 97 1.57 -13.55 20.20
C HIS A 97 1.34 -15.00 20.63
N LYS A 98 0.08 -15.40 20.81
CA LYS A 98 -0.27 -16.78 21.23
C LYS A 98 -0.11 -17.83 20.14
N ILE A 99 0.10 -17.41 18.89
CA ILE A 99 0.13 -18.28 17.70
C ILE A 99 1.39 -18.06 16.88
N GLU A 100 2.43 -17.48 17.50
CA GLU A 100 3.75 -17.26 16.88
C GLU A 100 3.72 -16.52 15.54
N GLY A 101 2.75 -15.61 15.35
CA GLY A 101 2.63 -14.86 14.11
C GLY A 101 1.95 -15.61 12.95
N ASP A 102 1.38 -16.80 13.15
CA ASP A 102 0.72 -17.58 12.09
C ASP A 102 -0.62 -18.18 12.52
N LEU A 103 -1.69 -17.91 11.76
CA LEU A 103 -3.02 -18.46 12.03
C LEU A 103 -3.10 -19.97 11.82
N LEU A 104 -2.19 -20.57 11.05
CA LEU A 104 -2.11 -22.02 10.93
C LEU A 104 -1.76 -22.72 12.26
N ASN A 105 -1.17 -22.00 13.22
CA ASN A 105 -0.89 -22.55 14.54
C ASN A 105 -2.17 -22.69 15.41
N ARG A 106 -3.33 -22.20 14.95
CA ARG A 106 -4.62 -22.48 15.60
C ARG A 106 -5.21 -23.80 15.13
N PRO A 107 -5.47 -24.77 16.03
CA PRO A 107 -6.01 -26.08 15.65
C PRO A 107 -7.34 -26.00 14.89
N GLU A 108 -8.23 -25.07 15.26
CA GLU A 108 -9.51 -24.87 14.57
C GLU A 108 -9.36 -24.34 13.14
N ILE A 109 -8.31 -23.57 12.85
CA ILE A 109 -8.03 -23.03 11.51
C ILE A 109 -7.27 -24.07 10.68
N PHE A 110 -6.26 -24.72 11.26
CA PHE A 110 -5.45 -25.73 10.57
C PHE A 110 -6.32 -26.84 9.95
N LYS A 111 -7.34 -27.30 10.67
CA LYS A 111 -8.30 -28.33 10.20
C LYS A 111 -9.07 -27.93 8.94
N LEU A 112 -9.20 -26.63 8.65
CA LEU A 112 -9.86 -26.13 7.44
C LEU A 112 -8.97 -26.25 6.19
N PHE A 113 -7.66 -26.47 6.36
CA PHE A 113 -6.68 -26.52 5.28
C PHE A 113 -5.86 -27.83 5.25
N PRO A 114 -6.51 -29.01 5.15
CA PRO A 114 -5.83 -30.31 5.23
C PRO A 114 -4.83 -30.58 4.08
N ARG A 115 -4.83 -29.75 3.02
CA ARG A 115 -3.93 -29.83 1.86
C ARG A 115 -3.39 -28.45 1.49
N ALA A 116 -3.06 -27.63 2.48
CA ALA A 116 -2.47 -26.32 2.26
C ALA A 116 -1.21 -26.43 1.37
N LYS A 117 -1.11 -25.58 0.36
CA LYS A 117 0.07 -25.44 -0.51
C LYS A 117 0.75 -24.08 -0.30
N PHE A 118 0.69 -23.58 0.93
CA PHE A 118 1.23 -22.30 1.34
C PHE A 118 1.80 -22.44 2.75
N ASP A 119 2.83 -21.67 3.07
CA ASP A 119 3.60 -21.86 4.30
C ASP A 119 2.99 -21.17 5.51
N ARG A 120 2.28 -20.05 5.30
CA ARG A 120 1.73 -19.22 6.39
C ARG A 120 0.36 -18.66 6.06
N LEU A 121 -0.46 -18.46 7.08
CA LEU A 121 -1.76 -17.80 6.97
C LEU A 121 -1.85 -16.57 7.87
N LEU A 122 -2.11 -15.43 7.25
CA LEU A 122 -2.35 -14.18 7.96
C LEU A 122 -3.75 -13.65 7.63
N ALA A 123 -4.47 -13.19 8.65
CA ALA A 123 -5.70 -12.42 8.54
C ALA A 123 -5.67 -11.25 9.51
N ILE A 124 -6.08 -10.08 9.04
CA ILE A 124 -5.95 -8.83 9.80
C ILE A 124 -6.96 -8.76 10.95
N THR A 125 -8.19 -9.14 10.65
CA THR A 125 -9.33 -9.09 11.56
C THR A 125 -10.39 -10.09 11.06
N PRO A 126 -11.22 -10.65 11.95
CA PRO A 126 -12.40 -11.42 11.56
C PRO A 126 -13.29 -10.67 10.55
N HIS A 127 -13.97 -11.42 9.69
CA HIS A 127 -14.88 -10.84 8.70
C HIS A 127 -16.20 -10.39 9.35
N GLN A 128 -16.14 -9.29 10.09
CA GLN A 128 -17.28 -8.69 10.78
C GLN A 128 -17.24 -7.16 10.66
N TYR A 129 -18.20 -6.48 11.30
CA TYR A 129 -18.25 -5.03 11.34
C TYR A 129 -16.96 -4.47 11.97
N PRO A 130 -16.39 -3.35 11.45
CA PRO A 130 -16.82 -2.60 10.26
C PRO A 130 -16.23 -3.09 8.93
N LEU A 131 -15.31 -4.07 8.94
CA LEU A 131 -14.57 -4.49 7.75
C LEU A 131 -15.49 -5.08 6.66
N ASN A 132 -16.52 -5.83 7.04
CA ASN A 132 -17.49 -6.39 6.08
C ASN A 132 -18.20 -5.30 5.25
N LEU A 133 -18.54 -4.16 5.88
CA LEU A 133 -19.15 -3.01 5.21
C LEU A 133 -18.15 -2.38 4.23
N TRP A 134 -16.92 -2.13 4.66
CA TRP A 134 -15.89 -1.55 3.80
C TRP A 134 -15.57 -2.43 2.59
N LEU A 135 -15.48 -3.74 2.79
CA LEU A 135 -15.28 -4.69 1.70
C LEU A 135 -16.46 -4.70 0.73
N THR A 136 -17.69 -4.57 1.24
CA THR A 136 -18.90 -4.51 0.42
C THR A 136 -18.92 -3.22 -0.41
N GLN A 137 -18.67 -2.08 0.23
CA GLN A 137 -18.58 -0.79 -0.45
C GLN A 137 -17.47 -0.79 -1.52
N LEU A 138 -16.27 -1.26 -1.17
CA LEU A 138 -15.19 -1.40 -2.14
C LEU A 138 -15.60 -2.27 -3.34
N LYS A 139 -16.31 -3.38 -3.12
CA LYS A 139 -16.71 -4.33 -4.18
C LYS A 139 -17.83 -3.84 -5.09
N TYR A 140 -18.74 -3.00 -4.61
CA TYR A 140 -19.98 -2.69 -5.33
C TYR A 140 -20.19 -1.20 -5.63
N THR A 141 -19.62 -0.30 -4.83
CA THR A 141 -19.67 1.15 -5.11
C THR A 141 -18.37 1.68 -5.70
N GLY A 142 -17.29 0.87 -5.69
CA GLY A 142 -15.98 1.30 -6.20
C GLY A 142 -15.34 2.40 -5.36
N SER A 143 -15.84 2.62 -4.14
CA SER A 143 -15.36 3.70 -3.28
C SER A 143 -13.91 3.48 -2.85
N LEU A 144 -13.02 4.26 -3.47
CA LEU A 144 -11.58 4.26 -3.18
C LEU A 144 -11.27 4.73 -1.76
N THR A 145 -12.20 5.44 -1.11
CA THR A 145 -12.11 5.75 0.32
C THR A 145 -11.90 4.47 1.13
N TYR A 146 -12.73 3.44 0.91
CA TYR A 146 -12.60 2.18 1.65
C TYR A 146 -11.38 1.37 1.24
N LEU A 147 -10.87 1.53 0.01
CA LEU A 147 -9.57 0.99 -0.38
C LEU A 147 -8.45 1.57 0.51
N THR A 148 -8.42 2.88 0.70
CA THR A 148 -7.45 3.55 1.58
C THR A 148 -7.59 3.04 3.01
N HIS A 149 -8.83 2.87 3.50
CA HIS A 149 -9.06 2.38 4.85
C HIS A 149 -8.50 0.97 5.05
N ILE A 150 -8.90 0.05 4.19
CA ILE A 150 -8.49 -1.36 4.25
C ILE A 150 -6.96 -1.49 4.11
N SER A 151 -6.36 -0.73 3.19
CA SER A 151 -4.91 -0.79 2.95
C SER A 151 -4.12 -0.25 4.14
N ALA A 152 -4.58 0.85 4.75
CA ALA A 152 -3.98 1.39 5.98
C ALA A 152 -4.04 0.38 7.13
N LEU A 153 -5.16 -0.33 7.28
CA LEU A 153 -5.33 -1.35 8.31
C LEU A 153 -4.41 -2.55 8.10
N ILE A 154 -4.34 -3.07 6.88
CA ILE A 154 -3.43 -4.17 6.54
C ILE A 154 -1.99 -3.75 6.83
N THR A 155 -1.60 -2.56 6.39
CA THR A 155 -0.26 -2.02 6.60
C THR A 155 0.11 -1.94 8.08
N GLU A 156 -0.76 -1.35 8.90
CA GLU A 156 -0.52 -1.22 10.33
C GLU A 156 -0.44 -2.58 11.03
N HIS A 157 -1.23 -3.55 10.58
CA HIS A 157 -1.20 -4.89 11.12
C HIS A 157 0.10 -5.63 10.75
N LEU A 158 0.53 -5.58 9.49
CA LEU A 158 1.80 -6.18 9.04
C LEU A 158 3.01 -5.59 9.79
N LYS A 159 3.02 -4.28 10.02
CA LYS A 159 4.04 -3.62 10.84
C LYS A 159 4.09 -4.12 12.27
N ARG A 160 2.92 -4.36 12.88
CA ARG A 160 2.84 -4.90 14.24
C ARG A 160 3.28 -6.36 14.26
N LEU A 161 2.87 -7.18 13.30
CA LEU A 161 3.31 -8.57 13.15
C LEU A 161 4.83 -8.69 13.02
N ALA A 162 5.47 -7.81 12.25
CA ALA A 162 6.92 -7.78 12.10
C ALA A 162 7.68 -7.58 13.43
N LYS A 163 7.02 -7.01 14.46
CA LYS A 163 7.59 -6.86 15.81
C LYS A 163 7.36 -8.08 16.71
N VAL A 164 6.38 -8.92 16.38
CA VAL A 164 5.94 -10.06 17.20
C VAL A 164 6.63 -11.35 16.79
N SER A 165 6.89 -11.56 15.49
CA SER A 165 7.52 -12.78 15.01
C SER A 165 9.00 -12.83 15.41
N SER A 166 9.33 -13.73 16.32
CA SER A 166 10.70 -14.09 16.73
C SER A 166 11.49 -14.75 15.59
N SER A 167 10.79 -15.36 14.63
CA SER A 167 11.37 -15.89 13.40
C SER A 167 11.57 -14.73 12.42
N SER A 168 12.74 -14.65 11.80
CA SER A 168 13.04 -13.70 10.73
C SER A 168 12.01 -13.84 9.60
N VAL A 169 10.91 -13.08 9.65
CA VAL A 169 9.94 -12.99 8.56
C VAL A 169 10.69 -12.31 7.43
N THR A 170 11.18 -13.11 6.48
CA THR A 170 11.74 -12.58 5.25
C THR A 170 10.63 -11.85 4.51
N ALA A 171 10.90 -10.61 4.13
CA ALA A 171 10.01 -9.89 3.24
C ALA A 171 9.83 -10.70 1.96
N PRO A 172 8.61 -10.78 1.40
CA PRO A 172 8.41 -11.45 0.12
C PRO A 172 9.12 -10.69 -1.00
N ASP A 173 9.47 -11.36 -2.09
CA ASP A 173 10.00 -10.70 -3.29
C ASP A 173 8.90 -10.02 -4.11
N TYR A 174 7.68 -10.56 -4.09
CA TYR A 174 6.55 -10.10 -4.89
C TYR A 174 5.23 -10.13 -4.11
N LEU A 175 4.34 -9.20 -4.44
CA LEU A 175 2.93 -9.27 -4.09
C LEU A 175 2.13 -9.85 -5.26
N VAL A 176 1.48 -10.98 -5.05
CA VAL A 176 0.66 -11.64 -6.08
C VAL A 176 -0.83 -11.53 -5.69
N PRO A 177 -1.62 -10.68 -6.35
CA PRO A 177 -3.04 -10.52 -6.05
C PRO A 177 -3.86 -11.68 -6.61
N VAL A 178 -4.82 -12.17 -5.82
CA VAL A 178 -5.69 -13.26 -6.26
C VAL A 178 -6.59 -12.80 -7.42
N PRO A 179 -6.61 -13.49 -8.58
CA PRO A 179 -7.37 -13.06 -9.74
C PRO A 179 -8.88 -13.20 -9.53
N ILE A 180 -9.61 -12.20 -10.04
CA ILE A 180 -11.06 -12.21 -10.14
C ILE A 180 -11.50 -12.91 -11.44
N PHE A 181 -12.69 -13.52 -11.44
CA PHE A 181 -13.22 -14.15 -12.65
C PHE A 181 -13.68 -13.08 -13.67
N ILE A 182 -13.47 -13.34 -14.97
CA ILE A 182 -13.67 -12.35 -16.04
C ILE A 182 -15.07 -11.70 -16.04
N LYS A 183 -16.14 -12.47 -15.84
CA LYS A 183 -17.51 -11.92 -15.76
C LYS A 183 -17.70 -10.95 -14.59
N LYS A 184 -17.06 -11.22 -13.44
CA LYS A 184 -17.10 -10.31 -12.29
C LYS A 184 -16.24 -9.07 -12.53
N TRP A 185 -15.12 -9.22 -13.23
CA TRP A 185 -14.29 -8.10 -13.66
C TRP A 185 -15.05 -7.18 -14.61
N GLN A 186 -15.67 -7.71 -15.67
CA GLN A 186 -16.48 -6.94 -16.62
C GLN A 186 -17.61 -6.15 -15.93
N ARG A 187 -18.28 -6.75 -14.93
CA ARG A 187 -19.36 -6.08 -14.19
C ARG A 187 -18.85 -4.98 -13.25
N ARG A 188 -17.69 -5.18 -12.60
CA ARG A 188 -17.18 -4.26 -11.57
C ARG A 188 -16.15 -3.26 -12.10
N GLY A 189 -15.48 -3.57 -13.20
CA GLY A 189 -14.40 -2.78 -13.80
C GLY A 189 -13.02 -2.96 -13.16
N PHE A 190 -12.90 -3.69 -12.04
CA PHE A 190 -11.63 -3.83 -11.31
C PHE A 190 -11.51 -5.14 -10.54
N ASN A 191 -10.27 -5.47 -10.15
CA ASN A 191 -9.96 -6.53 -9.20
C ASN A 191 -9.56 -5.91 -7.84
N GLN A 192 -10.40 -6.08 -6.81
CA GLN A 192 -10.14 -5.45 -5.51
C GLN A 192 -8.85 -5.93 -4.85
N SER A 193 -8.43 -7.18 -5.06
CA SER A 193 -7.16 -7.68 -4.52
C SER A 193 -5.96 -7.00 -5.17
N TYR A 194 -6.05 -6.72 -6.48
CA TYR A 194 -5.04 -5.99 -7.23
C TYR A 194 -4.91 -4.55 -6.72
N LEU A 195 -6.03 -3.84 -6.52
CA LEU A 195 -6.01 -2.48 -5.98
C LEU A 195 -5.40 -2.42 -4.58
N ILE A 196 -5.72 -3.38 -3.71
CA ILE A 196 -5.12 -3.48 -2.38
C ILE A 196 -3.61 -3.78 -2.50
N ALA A 197 -3.22 -4.73 -3.35
CA ALA A 197 -1.82 -5.07 -3.58
C ALA A 197 -1.00 -3.87 -4.07
N GLN A 198 -1.55 -3.04 -4.97
CA GLN A 198 -0.90 -1.81 -5.42
C GLN A 198 -0.66 -0.79 -4.28
N GLN A 199 -1.62 -0.65 -3.35
CA GLN A 199 -1.45 0.24 -2.20
C GLN A 199 -0.34 -0.27 -1.27
N LEU A 200 -0.32 -1.58 -1.02
CA LEU A 200 0.71 -2.21 -0.19
C LEU A 200 2.09 -2.17 -0.85
N ALA A 201 2.17 -2.37 -2.17
CA ALA A 201 3.39 -2.27 -2.95
C ALA A 201 4.06 -0.89 -2.80
N ARG A 202 3.27 0.19 -2.89
CA ARG A 202 3.78 1.55 -2.65
C ARG A 202 4.26 1.76 -1.23
N TYR A 203 3.67 1.05 -0.27
CA TYR A 203 4.02 1.18 1.13
C TYR A 203 5.31 0.44 1.49
N PHE A 204 5.45 -0.78 1.00
CA PHE A 204 6.56 -1.68 1.31
C PHE A 204 7.68 -1.66 0.27
N ASP A 205 7.56 -0.83 -0.77
CA ASP A 205 8.46 -0.78 -1.91
C ASP A 205 8.65 -2.16 -2.57
N MET A 206 7.52 -2.80 -2.88
CA MET A 206 7.47 -4.16 -3.42
C MET A 206 6.83 -4.22 -4.81
N PRO A 207 7.34 -5.04 -5.74
CA PRO A 207 6.68 -5.26 -7.02
C PRO A 207 5.37 -6.05 -6.86
N VAL A 208 4.37 -5.70 -7.67
CA VAL A 208 3.14 -6.49 -7.83
C VAL A 208 3.22 -7.27 -9.13
N ASP A 209 3.04 -8.58 -9.07
CA ASP A 209 2.91 -9.44 -10.24
C ASP A 209 1.49 -10.00 -10.35
N ASN A 210 0.75 -9.55 -11.37
CA ASN A 210 -0.65 -9.91 -11.59
C ASN A 210 -0.82 -11.09 -12.57
N ASP A 211 0.26 -11.54 -13.20
CA ASP A 211 0.19 -12.50 -14.32
C ASP A 211 0.69 -13.90 -13.91
N VAL A 212 1.23 -14.07 -12.70
CA VAL A 212 1.70 -15.38 -12.16
C VAL A 212 0.58 -16.41 -12.04
N ILE A 213 -0.63 -15.96 -11.67
CA ILE A 213 -1.75 -16.86 -11.36
C ILE A 213 -3.00 -16.45 -12.13
N PHE A 214 -3.71 -17.46 -12.65
CA PHE A 214 -4.98 -17.27 -13.35
C PHE A 214 -6.09 -18.10 -12.71
N ARG A 215 -7.32 -17.59 -12.79
CA ARG A 215 -8.49 -18.24 -12.21
C ARG A 215 -9.11 -19.21 -13.22
N VAL A 216 -8.99 -20.51 -12.96
CA VAL A 216 -9.50 -21.58 -13.85
C VAL A 216 -11.02 -21.76 -13.77
N LYS A 217 -11.62 -21.59 -12.58
CA LYS A 217 -13.06 -21.86 -12.36
C LYS A 217 -13.80 -20.65 -11.79
N GLN A 218 -15.03 -20.47 -12.27
CA GLN A 218 -16.01 -19.58 -11.65
C GLN A 218 -16.70 -20.34 -10.51
N ASN A 219 -16.51 -19.90 -9.28
CA ASN A 219 -17.41 -20.30 -8.21
C ASN A 219 -18.70 -19.52 -8.42
N VAL A 220 -19.75 -20.23 -8.83
CA VAL A 220 -21.12 -19.71 -8.84
C VAL A 220 -21.46 -19.44 -7.38
N ALA A 221 -21.78 -18.19 -7.09
CA ALA A 221 -22.22 -17.75 -5.77
C ALA A 221 -23.73 -17.54 -5.83
#